data_AF-C7HU74-F1
#
_entry.id   AF-C7HU74-F1
#
_cell.length_a   1.000
_cell.length_b   1.000
_cell.length_c   1.000
_cell.angle_alpha   90.00
_cell.angle_beta   90.00
_cell.angle_gamma   90.00
#
_symmetry.space_group_name_H-M   'P 1'
#
loop_
_entity.id
_entity.type
_entity.pdbx_description
1 polymer ?
#
loop_
_entity_poly.entity_id
_entity_poly.type
_entity_poly.pdbx_seq_one_letter_code
_entity_poly.pdbx_strand_id
1 'polypeptide(L)'
;MNIKDKLIIKIAKFSKFLLKLTNHKATSLPGKIAYNLDNDILDALSENTKFIFVTGTNGKTMTTHFVTNILRKHYKNVFTNDSGSNMIQGIITVLLDIPKNENALAILEVDEANLVRISKFLKPDYVILTNIFRDQMDRFGEIYNVYKKIMDGLSECSDVKIIANGDLPIFSYDELKKYNPIYYGIREDDKEFNSYNLEAEFNSDGILCPKCNSILKYKLVNYSSLGDFSCPECDFHSPKLSYNIGEIISMDANFSKFKVNGEIYETQIGGFYNIYNALSAIALAKELEIPYEKIYEGLKFQKHVFGRQEIIKIENKEVIINLVKNPTGLNQIINLMLLEKEPISLYCLLNDNYADGTDVSWIYDSYYEKLKK
;
A
#
# COMPACT_ATOMS: atom_id res chain seq x y z
N MET A 1 12.53 11.69 27.74
CA MET A 1 13.55 12.29 26.84
C MET A 1 14.71 12.99 27.54
N ASN A 2 15.95 12.65 27.18
CA ASN A 2 17.17 13.20 27.77
C ASN A 2 17.60 14.54 27.09
N ILE A 3 18.69 15.18 27.55
CA ILE A 3 19.20 16.45 26.99
C ILE A 3 19.77 16.26 25.57
N LYS A 4 20.43 15.13 25.31
CA LYS A 4 20.99 14.76 24.00
C LYS A 4 19.89 14.71 22.94
N ASP A 5 18.78 14.03 23.20
CA ASP A 5 17.64 13.90 22.30
C ASP A 5 17.04 15.28 21.97
N LYS A 6 16.91 16.16 22.97
CA LYS A 6 16.41 17.53 22.78
C LYS A 6 17.32 18.33 21.83
N LEU A 7 18.62 18.17 21.94
CA LEU A 7 19.59 18.84 21.07
C LEU A 7 19.52 18.31 19.64
N ILE A 8 19.50 16.98 19.47
CA ILE A 8 19.39 16.32 18.16
C ILE A 8 18.13 16.77 17.42
N ILE A 9 16.98 16.77 18.10
CA ILE A 9 15.71 17.23 17.53
C ILE A 9 15.80 18.69 17.09
N LYS A 10 16.43 19.57 17.88
CA LYS A 10 16.61 20.98 17.50
C LYS A 10 17.49 21.13 16.26
N ILE A 11 18.60 20.39 16.18
CA ILE A 11 19.50 20.39 15.01
C ILE A 11 18.74 19.93 13.75
N ALA A 12 17.99 18.84 13.85
CA ALA A 12 17.22 18.31 12.72
C ALA A 12 16.07 19.26 12.30
N LYS A 13 15.38 19.88 13.25
CA LYS A 13 14.36 20.91 12.93
C LYS A 13 14.99 22.15 12.28
N PHE A 14 16.17 22.55 12.71
CA PHE A 14 16.90 23.67 12.12
C PHE A 14 17.33 23.37 10.68
N SER A 15 17.85 22.17 10.40
CA SER A 15 18.19 21.78 9.02
C SER A 15 16.96 21.75 8.11
N LYS A 16 15.81 21.28 8.62
CA LYS A 16 14.53 21.34 7.91
C LYS A 16 14.10 22.78 7.62
N PHE A 17 14.25 23.69 8.58
CA PHE A 17 13.96 25.11 8.39
C PHE A 17 14.84 25.73 7.30
N LEU A 18 16.15 25.46 7.30
CA LEU A 18 17.06 25.94 6.26
C LEU A 18 16.69 25.42 4.86
N LEU A 19 16.34 24.14 4.73
CA LEU A 19 15.93 23.55 3.45
C LEU A 19 14.64 24.18 2.92
N LYS A 20 13.68 24.50 3.80
CA LYS A 20 12.46 25.21 3.40
C LYS A 20 12.77 26.64 2.93
N LEU A 21 13.72 27.34 3.55
CA LEU A 21 14.17 28.66 3.10
C LEU A 21 14.81 28.61 1.70
N THR A 22 15.50 27.51 1.36
CA THR A 22 16.08 27.30 0.03
C THR A 22 15.15 26.59 -0.94
N ASN A 23 13.84 26.53 -0.65
CA ASN A 23 12.81 25.91 -1.49
C ASN A 23 12.99 24.40 -1.79
N HIS A 24 13.69 23.67 -0.92
CA HIS A 24 13.86 22.21 -1.00
C HIS A 24 12.80 21.48 -0.16
N LYS A 25 12.31 20.32 -0.63
CA LYS A 25 11.20 19.57 -0.01
C LYS A 25 11.51 18.96 1.38
N ALA A 26 12.77 19.00 1.84
CA ALA A 26 13.21 18.59 3.18
C ALA A 26 12.67 17.23 3.68
N THR A 27 12.58 16.25 2.78
CA THR A 27 11.86 14.97 3.00
C THR A 27 12.63 13.94 3.80
N SER A 28 13.96 13.83 3.62
CA SER A 28 14.77 12.79 4.26
C SER A 28 16.03 13.32 4.96
N LEU A 29 16.58 14.46 4.52
CA LEU A 29 17.82 15.00 5.09
C LEU A 29 17.72 15.35 6.59
N PRO A 30 16.63 15.98 7.09
CA PRO A 30 16.48 16.23 8.52
C PRO A 30 16.54 14.95 9.36
N GLY A 31 15.80 13.92 8.94
CA GLY A 31 15.83 12.62 9.60
C GLY A 31 17.15 11.90 9.47
N LYS A 32 17.86 12.02 8.33
CA LYS A 32 19.21 11.48 8.16
C LYS A 32 20.20 12.09 9.15
N ILE A 33 20.11 13.41 9.38
CA ILE A 33 20.95 14.09 10.38
C ILE A 33 20.63 13.57 11.79
N ALA A 34 19.35 13.52 12.16
CA ALA A 34 18.95 13.00 13.47
C ALA A 34 19.44 11.58 13.69
N TYR A 35 19.25 10.72 12.69
CA TYR A 35 19.63 9.32 12.71
C TYR A 35 21.14 9.10 12.83
N ASN A 36 21.95 9.87 12.09
CA ASN A 36 23.40 9.77 12.19
C ASN A 36 23.95 10.19 13.56
N LEU A 37 23.23 11.05 14.29
CA LEU A 37 23.60 11.50 15.64
C LEU A 37 23.14 10.51 16.72
N ASP A 38 22.01 9.85 16.49
CA ASP A 38 21.49 8.80 17.35
C ASP A 38 20.59 7.83 16.58
N ASN A 39 21.02 6.58 16.48
CA ASN A 39 20.30 5.54 15.77
C ASN A 39 18.99 5.15 16.47
N ASP A 40 18.88 5.42 17.78
CA ASP A 40 17.75 5.05 18.62
C ASP A 40 16.81 6.24 18.87
N ILE A 41 17.01 7.36 18.15
CA ILE A 41 16.19 8.58 18.27
C ILE A 41 14.69 8.34 18.02
N LEU A 42 14.34 7.25 17.32
CA LEU A 42 12.97 6.85 17.07
C LEU A 42 12.18 6.58 18.36
N ASP A 43 12.81 5.99 19.39
CA ASP A 43 12.16 5.72 20.67
C ASP A 43 11.75 7.02 21.36
N ALA A 44 12.61 8.04 21.30
CA ALA A 44 12.33 9.35 21.86
C ALA A 44 11.26 10.13 21.09
N LEU A 45 10.95 9.73 19.85
CA LEU A 45 10.00 10.37 18.96
C LEU A 45 8.65 9.65 18.90
N SER A 46 8.52 8.47 19.53
CA SER A 46 7.30 7.65 19.49
C SER A 46 6.29 7.96 20.60
N GLU A 47 6.68 8.72 21.62
CA GLU A 47 5.81 9.09 22.76
C GLU A 47 4.48 9.74 22.28
N ASN A 48 3.35 9.35 22.88
CA ASN A 48 1.99 9.87 22.63
C ASN A 48 1.48 9.76 21.17
N THR A 49 2.06 8.85 20.38
CA THR A 49 1.68 8.67 18.98
C THR A 49 1.11 7.28 18.76
N LYS A 50 -0.08 7.23 18.16
CA LYS A 50 -0.64 5.99 17.58
C LYS A 50 -0.11 5.81 16.17
N PHE A 51 0.26 4.58 15.83
CA PHE A 51 0.94 4.28 14.58
C PHE A 51 0.10 3.34 13.72
N ILE A 52 -0.10 3.73 12.46
CA ILE A 52 -0.69 2.90 11.42
C ILE A 52 0.38 2.72 10.35
N PHE A 53 0.82 1.48 10.12
CA PHE A 53 1.76 1.19 9.05
C PHE A 53 1.02 0.69 7.82
N VAL A 54 1.48 1.10 6.64
CA VAL A 54 1.02 0.58 5.36
C VAL A 54 2.22 -0.01 4.64
N THR A 55 2.16 -1.30 4.32
CA THR A 55 3.24 -2.04 3.65
C THR A 55 2.68 -3.03 2.63
N GLY A 56 3.52 -3.56 1.75
CA GLY A 56 3.16 -4.42 0.62
C GLY A 56 3.69 -3.85 -0.70
N THR A 57 4.03 -4.70 -1.68
CA THR A 57 4.92 -4.27 -2.77
C THR A 57 4.32 -3.15 -3.62
N ASN A 58 3.02 -3.22 -3.90
CA ASN A 58 2.27 -2.19 -4.63
C ASN A 58 1.17 -1.54 -3.79
N GLY A 59 0.83 -0.28 -4.11
CA GLY A 59 -0.34 0.40 -3.55
C GLY A 59 -0.14 1.11 -2.21
N LYS A 60 1.06 1.06 -1.61
CA LYS A 60 1.34 1.68 -0.29
C LYS A 60 1.01 3.17 -0.26
N THR A 61 1.53 3.95 -1.21
CA THR A 61 1.36 5.40 -1.25
C THR A 61 -0.10 5.79 -1.41
N MET A 62 -0.83 5.12 -2.31
CA MET A 62 -2.26 5.39 -2.53
C MET A 62 -3.11 4.98 -1.33
N THR A 63 -2.83 3.83 -0.72
CA THR A 63 -3.50 3.39 0.52
C THR A 63 -3.25 4.39 1.65
N THR A 64 -1.99 4.77 1.87
CA THR A 64 -1.59 5.78 2.87
C THR A 64 -2.31 7.11 2.62
N HIS A 65 -2.45 7.50 1.35
CA HIS A 65 -3.18 8.71 0.97
C HIS A 65 -4.66 8.64 1.35
N PHE A 66 -5.35 7.55 0.98
CA PHE A 66 -6.76 7.36 1.32
C PHE A 66 -6.99 7.33 2.83
N VAL A 67 -6.19 6.55 3.56
CA VAL A 67 -6.25 6.47 5.02
C VAL A 67 -6.05 7.87 5.62
N THR A 68 -5.02 8.60 5.18
CA THR A 68 -4.74 9.95 5.68
C THR A 68 -5.89 10.90 5.41
N ASN A 69 -6.49 10.88 4.22
CA ASN A 69 -7.61 11.77 3.89
C ASN A 69 -8.83 11.47 4.75
N ILE A 70 -9.20 10.20 4.90
CA ILE A 70 -10.31 9.77 5.77
C ILE A 70 -10.07 10.22 7.21
N LEU A 71 -8.89 9.90 7.76
CA LEU A 71 -8.60 10.17 9.16
C LEU A 71 -8.47 11.67 9.45
N ARG A 72 -8.02 12.49 8.49
CA ARG A 72 -8.04 13.97 8.61
C ARG A 72 -9.45 14.57 8.62
N LYS A 73 -10.48 13.85 8.14
CA LYS A 73 -11.88 14.30 8.26
C LYS A 73 -12.43 14.12 9.68
N HIS A 74 -11.79 13.29 10.50
CA HIS A 74 -12.25 12.91 11.84
C HIS A 74 -11.31 13.39 12.95
N TYR A 75 -10.00 13.22 12.78
CA TYR A 75 -8.97 13.56 13.76
C TYR A 75 -8.23 14.85 13.37
N LYS A 76 -7.84 15.63 14.38
CA LYS A 76 -7.12 16.91 14.18
C LYS A 76 -5.64 16.72 13.86
N ASN A 77 -4.99 15.78 14.54
CA ASN A 77 -3.54 15.63 14.56
C ASN A 77 -3.11 14.38 13.80
N VAL A 78 -3.11 14.48 12.47
CA VAL A 78 -2.81 13.35 11.56
C VAL A 78 -1.57 13.66 10.72
N PHE A 79 -0.53 12.86 10.92
CA PHE A 79 0.78 12.99 10.31
C PHE A 79 1.07 11.81 9.36
N THR A 80 1.81 12.07 8.29
CA THR A 80 2.20 11.02 7.33
C THR A 80 3.46 11.44 6.56
N ASN A 81 4.15 10.47 5.97
CA ASN A 81 5.28 10.69 5.05
C ASN A 81 4.78 10.98 3.61
N ASP A 82 4.11 12.11 3.43
CA ASP A 82 3.45 12.57 2.18
C ASP A 82 4.32 12.53 0.89
N SER A 83 5.64 12.40 1.02
CA SER A 83 6.58 12.33 -0.11
C SER A 83 6.83 10.90 -0.64
N GLY A 84 6.24 9.88 -0.02
CA GLY A 84 6.57 8.47 -0.29
C GLY A 84 7.95 8.06 0.24
N SER A 85 8.57 8.88 1.11
CA SER A 85 9.85 8.53 1.75
C SER A 85 9.59 7.46 2.82
N ASN A 86 9.59 6.21 2.37
CA ASN A 86 9.25 5.00 3.12
C ASN A 86 10.44 4.39 3.90
N MET A 87 11.59 5.07 3.87
CA MET A 87 12.78 4.71 4.62
C MET A 87 12.81 5.38 5.99
N ILE A 88 13.65 4.87 6.90
CA ILE A 88 13.80 5.35 8.29
C ILE A 88 13.99 6.87 8.38
N GLN A 89 14.78 7.46 7.49
CA GLN A 89 15.05 8.91 7.53
C GLN A 89 13.81 9.74 7.16
N GLY A 90 12.97 9.23 6.25
CA GLY A 90 11.68 9.86 5.93
C GLY A 90 10.74 9.82 7.13
N ILE A 91 10.64 8.66 7.78
CA ILE A 91 9.82 8.45 8.98
C ILE A 91 10.26 9.40 10.11
N ILE A 92 11.55 9.44 10.45
CA ILE A 92 12.07 10.36 11.48
C ILE A 92 11.70 11.80 11.14
N THR A 93 11.79 12.19 9.87
CA THR A 93 11.46 13.56 9.43
C THR A 93 10.01 13.94 9.70
N VAL A 94 9.08 12.97 9.64
CA VAL A 94 7.66 13.15 10.00
C VAL A 94 7.49 13.24 11.51
N LEU A 95 8.12 12.34 12.27
CA LEU A 95 7.96 12.34 13.73
C LEU A 95 8.52 13.61 14.38
N LEU A 96 9.51 14.26 13.76
CA LEU A 96 9.98 15.57 14.19
C LEU A 96 8.87 16.63 14.17
N ASP A 97 7.86 16.52 13.30
CA ASP A 97 6.75 17.49 13.21
C ASP A 97 5.66 17.25 14.26
N ILE A 98 5.66 16.08 14.93
CA ILE A 98 4.64 15.73 15.92
C ILE A 98 4.83 16.56 17.20
N PRO A 99 3.81 17.30 17.65
CA PRO A 99 3.83 17.98 18.95
C PRO A 99 3.83 16.95 20.08
N LYS A 100 4.75 17.10 21.05
CA LYS A 100 4.93 16.09 22.11
C LYS A 100 3.82 16.01 23.14
N ASN A 101 3.09 17.10 23.32
CA ASN A 101 2.07 17.23 24.36
C ASN A 101 0.66 16.93 23.83
N GLU A 102 0.55 16.41 22.60
CA GLU A 102 -0.73 16.15 21.96
C GLU A 102 -0.76 14.71 21.47
N ASN A 103 -1.91 14.06 21.64
CA ASN A 103 -2.14 12.76 21.02
C ASN A 103 -2.12 12.94 19.50
N ALA A 104 -1.29 12.15 18.84
CA ALA A 104 -1.12 12.18 17.40
C ALA A 104 -1.39 10.81 16.78
N LEU A 105 -1.79 10.84 15.51
CA LEU A 105 -1.92 9.66 14.68
C LEU A 105 -0.92 9.78 13.53
N ALA A 106 -0.03 8.81 13.40
CA ALA A 106 0.96 8.75 12.34
C ALA A 106 0.66 7.58 11.40
N ILE A 107 0.32 7.90 10.15
CA ILE A 107 0.13 6.93 9.07
C ILE A 107 1.42 6.89 8.27
N LEU A 108 2.14 5.78 8.38
CA LEU A 108 3.47 5.64 7.78
C LEU A 108 3.43 4.62 6.66
N GLU A 109 3.76 5.06 5.46
CA GLU A 109 4.20 4.15 4.41
C GLU A 109 5.55 3.55 4.82
N VAL A 110 5.63 2.23 4.94
CA VAL A 110 6.82 1.50 5.37
C VAL A 110 7.22 0.47 4.33
N ASP A 111 8.48 0.57 3.88
CA ASP A 111 9.10 -0.43 3.02
C ASP A 111 9.26 -1.77 3.77
N GLU A 112 8.94 -2.86 3.08
CA GLU A 112 8.87 -4.22 3.64
C GLU A 112 10.22 -4.65 4.22
N ALA A 113 11.34 -4.22 3.62
CA ALA A 113 12.67 -4.54 4.11
C ALA A 113 13.09 -3.72 5.33
N ASN A 114 12.42 -2.60 5.61
CA ASN A 114 12.67 -1.78 6.79
C ASN A 114 11.70 -2.09 7.94
N LEU A 115 10.63 -2.85 7.70
CA LEU A 115 9.59 -3.12 8.69
C LEU A 115 10.16 -3.73 9.98
N VAL A 116 11.06 -4.71 9.89
CA VAL A 116 11.75 -5.32 11.05
C VAL A 116 12.44 -4.26 11.90
N ARG A 117 13.20 -3.38 11.24
CA ARG A 117 13.99 -2.37 11.94
C ARG A 117 13.10 -1.30 12.56
N ILE A 118 12.09 -0.83 11.83
CA ILE A 118 11.18 0.22 12.31
C ILE A 118 10.34 -0.31 13.48
N SER A 119 9.85 -1.55 13.39
CA SER A 119 8.99 -2.16 14.41
C SER A 119 9.70 -2.41 15.74
N LYS A 120 11.04 -2.37 15.78
CA LYS A 120 11.81 -2.40 17.04
C LYS A 120 11.58 -1.13 17.87
N PHE A 121 11.48 0.02 17.21
CA PHE A 121 11.40 1.33 17.86
C PHE A 121 9.98 1.91 17.90
N LEU A 122 9.22 1.68 16.82
CA LEU A 122 7.86 2.19 16.67
C LEU A 122 6.90 0.99 16.72
N LYS A 123 6.00 0.98 17.71
CA LYS A 123 4.99 -0.08 17.84
C LYS A 123 3.69 0.33 17.14
N PRO A 124 3.33 -0.29 16.00
CA PRO A 124 2.07 0.03 15.32
C PRO A 124 0.86 -0.56 16.05
N ASP A 125 -0.19 0.24 16.16
CA ASP A 125 -1.53 -0.22 16.57
C ASP A 125 -2.16 -1.05 15.43
N TYR A 126 -1.95 -0.62 14.18
CA TYR A 126 -2.46 -1.28 12.98
C TYR A 126 -1.37 -1.43 11.90
N VAL A 127 -1.37 -2.56 11.20
CA VAL A 127 -0.59 -2.77 9.98
C VAL A 127 -1.53 -3.16 8.85
N ILE A 128 -1.54 -2.37 7.78
CA ILE A 128 -2.25 -2.66 6.54
C ILE A 128 -1.28 -3.36 5.57
N LEU A 129 -1.63 -4.56 5.13
CA LEU A 129 -0.91 -5.35 4.14
C LEU A 129 -1.65 -5.28 2.80
N THR A 130 -1.12 -4.52 1.84
CA THR A 130 -1.79 -4.27 0.56
C THR A 130 -1.76 -5.49 -0.37
N ASN A 131 -0.56 -5.94 -0.71
CA ASN A 131 -0.29 -7.12 -1.55
C ASN A 131 1.22 -7.45 -1.52
N ILE A 132 1.59 -8.62 -2.05
CA ILE A 132 2.96 -9.01 -2.34
C ILE A 132 2.99 -9.60 -3.74
N PHE A 133 3.67 -8.89 -4.63
CA PHE A 133 4.01 -9.32 -5.97
C PHE A 133 5.51 -9.14 -6.18
N ARG A 134 6.10 -9.89 -7.10
CA ARG A 134 7.52 -9.72 -7.43
C ARG A 134 7.84 -8.27 -7.78
N ASP A 135 8.91 -7.76 -7.19
CA ASP A 135 9.37 -6.38 -7.34
C ASP A 135 10.89 -6.38 -7.15
N GLN A 136 11.64 -5.86 -8.12
CA GLN A 136 13.12 -5.83 -8.12
C GLN A 136 13.75 -7.16 -7.68
N MET A 137 13.64 -8.20 -8.51
CA MET A 137 14.13 -9.55 -8.19
C MET A 137 15.62 -9.57 -7.83
N ASP A 138 16.42 -8.69 -8.44
CA ASP A 138 17.84 -8.46 -8.15
C ASP A 138 18.09 -7.99 -6.71
N ARG A 139 17.12 -7.32 -6.09
CA ARG A 139 17.23 -6.71 -4.76
C ARG A 139 16.52 -7.49 -3.65
N PHE A 140 15.32 -8.00 -3.92
CA PHE A 140 14.48 -8.63 -2.89
C PHE A 140 14.30 -10.14 -3.09
N GLY A 141 14.66 -10.67 -4.26
CA GLY A 141 14.41 -12.06 -4.65
C GLY A 141 12.93 -12.33 -4.85
N GLU A 142 12.48 -13.51 -4.40
CA GLU A 142 11.11 -14.00 -4.57
C GLU A 142 10.11 -13.42 -3.55
N ILE A 143 8.82 -13.53 -3.88
CA ILE A 143 7.70 -13.05 -3.04
C ILE A 143 7.75 -13.60 -1.60
N TYR A 144 8.24 -14.82 -1.41
CA TYR A 144 8.33 -15.48 -0.11
C TYR A 144 9.37 -14.82 0.81
N ASN A 145 10.44 -14.25 0.24
CA ASN A 145 11.42 -13.49 1.02
C ASN A 145 10.83 -12.19 1.54
N VAL A 146 10.02 -11.51 0.72
CA VAL A 146 9.30 -10.30 1.13
C VAL A 146 8.28 -10.64 2.22
N TYR A 147 7.50 -11.71 2.03
CA TYR A 147 6.56 -12.19 3.05
C TYR A 147 7.27 -12.52 4.37
N LYS A 148 8.38 -13.24 4.33
CA LYS A 148 9.19 -13.53 5.51
C LYS A 148 9.65 -12.27 6.24
N LYS A 149 10.15 -11.26 5.52
CA LYS A 149 10.53 -9.96 6.13
C LYS A 149 9.35 -9.26 6.80
N ILE A 150 8.15 -9.35 6.20
CA ILE A 150 6.93 -8.82 6.81
C ILE A 150 6.62 -9.59 8.10
N MET A 151 6.66 -10.92 8.07
CA MET A 151 6.38 -11.76 9.24
C MET A 151 7.38 -11.53 10.38
N ASP A 152 8.68 -11.45 10.07
CA ASP A 152 9.73 -11.09 11.00
C ASP A 152 9.46 -9.71 11.63
N GLY A 153 9.05 -8.73 10.83
CA GLY A 153 8.73 -7.40 11.34
C GLY A 153 7.49 -7.36 12.23
N LEU A 154 6.44 -8.09 11.85
CA LEU A 154 5.24 -8.24 12.68
C LEU A 154 5.53 -8.94 14.01
N SER A 155 6.50 -9.86 14.05
CA SER A 155 6.88 -10.55 15.29
C SER A 155 7.55 -9.62 16.33
N GLU A 156 8.05 -8.46 15.90
CA GLU A 156 8.60 -7.43 16.78
C GLU A 156 7.49 -6.55 17.39
N CYS A 157 6.26 -6.64 16.87
CA CYS A 157 5.10 -5.87 17.32
C CYS A 157 4.34 -6.64 18.41
N SER A 158 4.00 -5.95 19.50
CA SER A 158 3.07 -6.44 20.53
C SER A 158 1.67 -5.89 20.26
N ASP A 159 0.63 -6.73 20.36
CA ASP A 159 -0.79 -6.34 20.26
C ASP A 159 -1.20 -5.60 18.97
N VAL A 160 -0.50 -5.85 17.87
CA VAL A 160 -0.81 -5.23 16.57
C VAL A 160 -2.05 -5.86 15.92
N LYS A 161 -2.95 -5.01 15.40
CA LYS A 161 -4.05 -5.46 14.54
C LYS A 161 -3.63 -5.45 13.08
N ILE A 162 -3.96 -6.51 12.35
CA ILE A 162 -3.60 -6.64 10.93
C ILE A 162 -4.83 -6.49 10.06
N ILE A 163 -4.73 -5.68 9.02
CA ILE A 163 -5.71 -5.56 7.95
C ILE A 163 -5.06 -6.07 6.67
N ALA A 164 -5.53 -7.17 6.12
CA ALA A 164 -4.86 -7.87 5.03
C ALA A 164 -5.79 -8.17 3.85
N ASN A 165 -5.21 -8.19 2.65
CA ASN A 165 -5.94 -8.57 1.45
C ASN A 165 -6.25 -10.08 1.43
N GLY A 166 -7.50 -10.44 1.69
CA GLY A 166 -7.98 -11.83 1.70
C GLY A 166 -8.08 -12.47 0.32
N ASP A 167 -7.86 -11.71 -0.75
CA ASP A 167 -7.80 -12.24 -2.11
C ASP A 167 -6.39 -12.74 -2.48
N LEU A 168 -5.36 -12.42 -1.68
CA LEU A 168 -4.00 -12.87 -1.95
C LEU A 168 -3.69 -14.18 -1.20
N PRO A 169 -3.35 -15.28 -1.89
CA PRO A 169 -3.09 -16.57 -1.24
C PRO A 169 -2.08 -16.54 -0.11
N ILE A 170 -0.97 -15.81 -0.29
CA ILE A 170 0.12 -15.76 0.71
C ILE A 170 -0.31 -15.18 2.05
N PHE A 171 -1.32 -14.30 2.08
CA PHE A 171 -1.88 -13.75 3.32
C PHE A 171 -2.84 -14.72 4.03
N SER A 172 -3.06 -15.91 3.47
CA SER A 172 -3.88 -16.96 4.08
C SER A 172 -3.05 -18.08 4.69
N TYR A 173 -1.73 -17.91 4.73
CA TYR A 173 -0.79 -18.84 5.34
C TYR A 173 -0.92 -18.81 6.86
N ASP A 174 -0.62 -19.94 7.51
CA ASP A 174 -0.83 -20.12 8.95
C ASP A 174 -0.02 -19.11 9.79
N GLU A 175 1.15 -18.72 9.29
CA GLU A 175 2.02 -17.71 9.91
C GLU A 175 1.34 -16.35 10.10
N LEU A 176 0.50 -15.91 9.16
CA LEU A 176 -0.26 -14.65 9.30
C LEU A 176 -1.57 -14.89 10.05
N LYS A 177 -2.23 -16.04 9.84
CA LYS A 177 -3.48 -16.38 10.52
C LYS A 177 -3.38 -16.34 12.04
N LYS A 178 -2.21 -16.63 12.63
CA LYS A 178 -1.99 -16.54 14.08
C LYS A 178 -2.26 -15.14 14.67
N TYR A 179 -2.23 -14.09 13.85
CA TYR A 179 -2.54 -12.72 14.26
C TYR A 179 -4.03 -12.36 14.13
N ASN A 180 -4.88 -13.32 13.72
CA ASN A 180 -6.31 -13.10 13.47
C ASN A 180 -6.60 -11.86 12.61
N PRO A 181 -6.00 -11.77 11.40
CA PRO A 181 -6.13 -10.60 10.54
C PRO A 181 -7.58 -10.33 10.13
N ILE A 182 -7.89 -9.05 10.00
CA ILE A 182 -9.14 -8.54 9.43
C ILE A 182 -8.97 -8.52 7.92
N TYR A 183 -9.67 -9.42 7.23
CA TYR A 183 -9.53 -9.57 5.79
C TYR A 183 -10.47 -8.66 5.02
N TYR A 184 -9.94 -8.02 3.98
CA TYR A 184 -10.72 -7.32 2.97
C TYR A 184 -10.53 -7.97 1.59
N GLY A 185 -11.51 -7.84 0.69
CA GLY A 185 -11.41 -8.39 -0.67
C GLY A 185 -12.55 -7.98 -1.59
N ILE A 186 -12.41 -8.29 -2.88
CA ILE A 186 -13.38 -8.01 -3.93
C ILE A 186 -13.88 -9.35 -4.45
N ARG A 187 -14.91 -9.90 -3.80
CA ARG A 187 -15.60 -11.13 -4.17
C ARG A 187 -16.94 -11.22 -3.44
N GLU A 188 -17.85 -12.00 -4.01
CA GLU A 188 -19.11 -12.35 -3.36
C GLU A 188 -18.87 -13.27 -2.16
N ASP A 189 -19.73 -13.19 -1.14
CA ASP A 189 -19.67 -14.02 0.08
C ASP A 189 -20.26 -15.44 -0.12
N ASP A 190 -20.32 -15.90 -1.37
CA ASP A 190 -21.09 -17.09 -1.73
C ASP A 190 -20.29 -18.40 -1.63
N LYS A 191 -20.91 -19.41 -1.03
CA LYS A 191 -20.29 -20.65 -0.53
C LYS A 191 -20.29 -21.82 -1.51
N GLU A 192 -20.70 -21.62 -2.76
CA GLU A 192 -20.69 -22.72 -3.73
C GLU A 192 -19.25 -23.13 -4.10
N PHE A 193 -18.75 -24.21 -3.50
CA PHE A 193 -17.42 -24.77 -3.76
C PHE A 193 -17.27 -25.39 -5.17
N ASN A 194 -18.37 -25.66 -5.88
CA ASN A 194 -18.30 -26.33 -7.19
C ASN A 194 -17.87 -25.40 -8.35
N SER A 195 -17.58 -24.13 -8.07
CA SER A 195 -17.23 -23.13 -9.09
C SER A 195 -15.73 -22.85 -9.23
N TYR A 196 -14.84 -23.47 -8.44
CA TYR A 196 -13.38 -23.22 -8.50
C TYR A 196 -12.73 -23.91 -9.70
N ASN A 197 -12.93 -23.35 -10.89
CA ASN A 197 -12.49 -23.92 -12.17
C ASN A 197 -11.53 -23.01 -12.96
N LEU A 198 -11.32 -21.77 -12.49
CA LEU A 198 -10.42 -20.81 -13.12
C LEU A 198 -8.98 -21.02 -12.64
N GLU A 199 -8.05 -20.51 -13.44
CA GLU A 199 -6.63 -20.42 -13.11
C GLU A 199 -6.24 -18.94 -13.01
N ALA A 200 -5.25 -18.64 -12.17
CA ALA A 200 -4.68 -17.31 -12.08
C ALA A 200 -4.08 -16.86 -13.44
N GLU A 201 -3.79 -15.57 -13.59
CA GLU A 201 -3.12 -15.08 -14.80
C GLU A 201 -1.76 -15.78 -14.98
N PHE A 202 -1.39 -16.11 -16.22
CA PHE A 202 -0.26 -17.00 -16.54
C PHE A 202 1.08 -16.63 -15.88
N ASN A 203 1.36 -15.34 -15.70
CA ASN A 203 2.62 -14.83 -15.11
C ASN A 203 2.49 -14.50 -13.62
N SER A 204 1.55 -15.14 -12.92
CA SER A 204 1.28 -14.88 -11.51
C SER A 204 2.10 -15.77 -10.58
N ASP A 205 2.69 -15.14 -9.57
CA ASP A 205 3.38 -15.82 -8.49
C ASP A 205 2.42 -16.22 -7.36
N GLY A 206 2.85 -17.17 -6.52
CA GLY A 206 2.13 -17.53 -5.29
C GLY A 206 0.85 -18.34 -5.51
N ILE A 207 0.76 -19.06 -6.64
CA ILE A 207 -0.42 -19.84 -7.05
C ILE A 207 -0.39 -21.30 -6.58
N LEU A 208 0.60 -21.67 -5.76
CA LEU A 208 0.72 -23.01 -5.20
C LEU A 208 0.15 -23.05 -3.78
N CYS A 209 -0.54 -24.14 -3.45
CA CYS A 209 -0.98 -24.42 -2.10
C CYS A 209 0.23 -24.60 -1.17
N PRO A 210 0.33 -23.88 -0.04
CA PRO A 210 1.47 -24.00 0.88
C PRO A 210 1.49 -25.34 1.64
N LYS A 211 0.40 -26.11 1.62
CA LYS A 211 0.27 -27.39 2.33
C LYS A 211 0.66 -28.58 1.47
N CYS A 212 0.11 -28.68 0.26
CA CYS A 212 0.28 -29.86 -0.61
C CYS A 212 0.95 -29.54 -1.97
N ASN A 213 1.32 -28.29 -2.23
CA ASN A 213 1.93 -27.81 -3.49
C ASN A 213 1.06 -27.95 -4.75
N SER A 214 -0.20 -28.35 -4.65
CA SER A 214 -1.13 -28.33 -5.78
C SER A 214 -1.38 -26.91 -6.26
N ILE A 215 -1.56 -26.74 -7.58
CA ILE A 215 -1.95 -25.46 -8.18
C ILE A 215 -3.34 -25.08 -7.67
N LEU A 216 -3.46 -23.85 -7.16
CA LEU A 216 -4.71 -23.31 -6.67
C LEU A 216 -5.68 -23.08 -7.84
N LYS A 217 -6.96 -23.32 -7.57
CA LYS A 217 -8.05 -23.00 -8.49
C LYS A 217 -8.86 -21.84 -7.97
N TYR A 218 -9.50 -21.11 -8.86
CA TYR A 218 -10.18 -19.87 -8.56
C TYR A 218 -11.65 -19.92 -8.97
N LYS A 219 -12.53 -19.33 -8.16
CA LYS A 219 -13.93 -19.02 -8.53
C LYS A 219 -14.00 -17.68 -9.26
N LEU A 220 -13.15 -16.74 -8.83
CA LEU A 220 -13.00 -15.41 -9.40
C LEU A 220 -11.51 -15.07 -9.44
N VAL A 221 -11.03 -14.54 -10.56
CA VAL A 221 -9.68 -13.97 -10.69
C VAL A 221 -9.84 -12.49 -11.00
N ASN A 222 -9.38 -11.64 -10.08
CA ASN A 222 -9.45 -10.20 -10.24
C ASN A 222 -8.29 -9.69 -11.09
N TYR A 223 -7.06 -9.96 -10.66
CA TYR A 223 -5.84 -9.80 -11.45
C TYR A 223 -4.68 -10.52 -10.77
N SER A 224 -3.65 -10.89 -11.55
CA SER A 224 -2.55 -11.71 -11.07
C SER A 224 -3.07 -12.94 -10.30
N SER A 225 -2.59 -13.17 -9.08
CA SER A 225 -3.06 -14.22 -8.17
C SER A 225 -4.14 -13.77 -7.19
N LEU A 226 -4.67 -12.54 -7.32
CA LEU A 226 -5.77 -12.06 -6.48
C LEU A 226 -7.10 -12.61 -6.94
N GLY A 227 -7.81 -13.22 -6.01
CA GLY A 227 -9.21 -13.58 -6.21
C GLY A 227 -9.73 -14.53 -5.14
N ASP A 228 -10.84 -15.16 -5.46
CA ASP A 228 -11.39 -16.22 -4.63
C ASP A 228 -10.76 -17.55 -5.02
N PHE A 229 -9.86 -18.08 -4.19
CA PHE A 229 -9.09 -19.29 -4.44
C PHE A 229 -9.44 -20.44 -3.49
N SER A 230 -9.25 -21.67 -3.97
CA SER A 230 -9.28 -22.90 -3.18
C SER A 230 -8.28 -23.91 -3.71
N CYS A 231 -7.67 -24.68 -2.81
CA CYS A 231 -6.91 -25.85 -3.18
C CYS A 231 -7.86 -26.99 -3.58
N PRO A 232 -7.61 -27.71 -4.68
CA PRO A 232 -8.42 -28.86 -5.05
C PRO A 232 -8.15 -30.12 -4.20
N GLU A 233 -7.00 -30.18 -3.51
CA GLU A 233 -6.53 -31.39 -2.81
C GLU A 233 -6.57 -31.29 -1.28
N CYS A 234 -6.73 -30.09 -0.70
CA CYS A 234 -6.77 -29.90 0.75
C CYS A 234 -7.65 -28.71 1.16
N ASP A 235 -7.73 -28.45 2.46
CA ASP A 235 -8.56 -27.41 3.09
C ASP A 235 -7.99 -25.97 2.97
N PHE A 236 -6.92 -25.76 2.20
CA PHE A 236 -6.38 -24.42 2.01
C PHE A 236 -7.25 -23.63 1.02
N HIS A 237 -7.92 -22.59 1.49
CA HIS A 237 -8.77 -21.74 0.67
C HIS A 237 -8.72 -20.28 1.14
N SER A 238 -9.40 -19.43 0.37
CA SER A 238 -9.52 -18.01 0.63
C SER A 238 -10.25 -17.73 1.96
N PRO A 239 -9.78 -16.78 2.80
CA PRO A 239 -10.35 -16.54 4.12
C PRO A 239 -11.71 -15.86 4.02
N LYS A 240 -12.51 -15.96 5.08
CA LYS A 240 -13.73 -15.16 5.22
C LYS A 240 -13.37 -13.68 5.27
N LEU A 241 -14.05 -12.87 4.46
CA LEU A 241 -13.87 -11.42 4.44
C LEU A 241 -14.67 -10.76 5.56
N SER A 242 -14.09 -9.73 6.17
CA SER A 242 -14.77 -8.80 7.07
C SER A 242 -15.33 -7.60 6.30
N TYR A 243 -14.62 -7.19 5.25
CA TYR A 243 -15.00 -6.10 4.36
C TYR A 243 -14.92 -6.57 2.91
N ASN A 244 -16.06 -6.75 2.26
CA ASN A 244 -16.10 -7.22 0.88
C ASN A 244 -16.75 -6.20 -0.06
N ILE A 245 -16.20 -6.12 -1.28
CA ILE A 245 -16.87 -5.52 -2.43
C ILE A 245 -17.47 -6.64 -3.25
N GLY A 246 -18.80 -6.78 -3.17
CA GLY A 246 -19.55 -7.68 -4.04
C GLY A 246 -19.96 -7.04 -5.37
N GLU A 247 -19.92 -5.70 -5.46
CA GLU A 247 -20.42 -4.98 -6.63
C GLU A 247 -19.58 -3.73 -6.92
N ILE A 248 -19.03 -3.65 -8.13
CA ILE A 248 -18.45 -2.43 -8.69
C ILE A 248 -19.51 -1.80 -9.59
N ILE A 249 -20.06 -0.67 -9.16
CA ILE A 249 -21.19 0.02 -9.81
C ILE A 249 -20.75 0.69 -11.11
N SER A 250 -19.59 1.35 -11.10
CA SER A 250 -19.01 1.98 -12.29
C SER A 250 -17.52 2.23 -12.11
N MET A 251 -16.75 2.11 -13.17
CA MET A 251 -15.32 2.41 -13.18
C MET A 251 -14.91 2.97 -14.54
N ASP A 252 -14.13 4.05 -14.53
CA ASP A 252 -13.42 4.59 -15.68
C ASP A 252 -11.97 4.93 -15.29
N ALA A 253 -11.23 5.65 -16.15
CA ALA A 253 -9.84 5.98 -15.91
C ALA A 253 -9.61 6.95 -14.73
N ASN A 254 -10.61 7.73 -14.36
CA ASN A 254 -10.52 8.80 -13.37
C ASN A 254 -11.56 8.68 -12.24
N PHE A 255 -12.41 7.67 -12.26
CA PHE A 255 -13.48 7.51 -11.28
C PHE A 255 -13.77 6.04 -11.01
N SER A 256 -14.10 5.72 -9.76
CA SER A 256 -14.62 4.41 -9.38
C SER A 256 -15.73 4.58 -8.35
N LYS A 257 -16.79 3.77 -8.49
CA LYS A 257 -17.92 3.68 -7.56
C LYS A 257 -18.24 2.23 -7.30
N PHE A 258 -18.35 1.86 -6.03
CA PHE A 258 -18.46 0.48 -5.60
C PHE A 258 -19.19 0.38 -4.26
N LYS A 259 -19.59 -0.84 -3.90
CA LYS A 259 -20.37 -1.11 -2.68
C LYS A 259 -19.57 -1.99 -1.72
N VAL A 260 -19.34 -1.51 -0.50
CA VAL A 260 -18.67 -2.24 0.59
C VAL A 260 -19.69 -2.58 1.66
N ASN A 261 -19.92 -3.86 1.94
CA ASN A 261 -20.86 -4.34 2.98
C ASN A 261 -22.24 -3.64 2.96
N GLY A 262 -22.77 -3.28 1.77
CA GLY A 262 -24.05 -2.58 1.66
C GLY A 262 -23.97 -1.08 1.41
N GLU A 263 -22.87 -0.44 1.78
CA GLU A 263 -22.67 1.01 1.67
C GLU A 263 -21.96 1.40 0.37
N ILE A 264 -22.34 2.53 -0.21
CA ILE A 264 -21.77 3.01 -1.47
C ILE A 264 -20.61 3.96 -1.21
N TYR A 265 -19.49 3.72 -1.87
CA TYR A 265 -18.32 4.60 -1.85
C TYR A 265 -17.93 4.97 -3.27
N GLU A 266 -17.26 6.12 -3.40
CA GLU A 266 -16.68 6.55 -4.67
C GLU A 266 -15.34 7.25 -4.47
N THR A 267 -14.46 7.10 -5.46
CA THR A 267 -13.13 7.73 -5.51
C THR A 267 -12.99 8.51 -6.81
N GLN A 268 -12.30 9.66 -6.75
CA GLN A 268 -11.93 10.47 -7.92
C GLN A 268 -10.69 9.91 -8.64
N ILE A 269 -10.43 8.61 -8.47
CA ILE A 269 -9.36 7.91 -9.15
C ILE A 269 -9.92 6.63 -9.73
N GLY A 270 -9.49 6.32 -10.95
CA GLY A 270 -9.87 5.11 -11.66
C GLY A 270 -8.92 3.95 -11.42
N GLY A 271 -9.24 2.82 -12.05
CA GLY A 271 -8.40 1.63 -12.04
C GLY A 271 -8.72 0.65 -10.91
N PHE A 272 -8.81 -0.61 -11.28
CA PHE A 272 -9.24 -1.69 -10.40
C PHE A 272 -8.35 -1.84 -9.15
N TYR A 273 -7.03 -1.70 -9.31
CA TYR A 273 -6.07 -1.74 -8.21
C TYR A 273 -6.29 -0.63 -7.17
N ASN A 274 -6.82 0.53 -7.57
CA ASN A 274 -7.13 1.61 -6.64
C ASN A 274 -8.38 1.32 -5.81
N ILE A 275 -9.30 0.49 -6.30
CA ILE A 275 -10.45 0.02 -5.53
C ILE A 275 -9.96 -0.83 -4.35
N TYR A 276 -8.95 -1.70 -4.53
CA TYR A 276 -8.32 -2.41 -3.41
C TYR A 276 -7.64 -1.46 -2.41
N ASN A 277 -6.93 -0.44 -2.89
CA ASN A 277 -6.30 0.57 -2.03
C ASN A 277 -7.34 1.36 -1.22
N ALA A 278 -8.49 1.69 -1.82
CA ALA A 278 -9.59 2.35 -1.13
C ALA A 278 -10.27 1.42 -0.13
N LEU A 279 -10.49 0.15 -0.51
CA LEU A 279 -11.10 -0.86 0.35
C LEU A 279 -10.28 -1.12 1.62
N SER A 280 -8.95 -1.21 1.52
CA SER A 280 -8.09 -1.38 2.69
C SER A 280 -8.18 -0.18 3.65
N ALA A 281 -8.30 1.04 3.10
CA ALA A 281 -8.49 2.26 3.88
C ALA A 281 -9.88 2.32 4.55
N ILE A 282 -10.93 1.88 3.84
CA ILE A 282 -12.28 1.75 4.39
C ILE A 282 -12.31 0.74 5.53
N ALA A 283 -11.70 -0.43 5.34
CA ALA A 283 -11.59 -1.46 6.37
C ALA A 283 -10.96 -0.90 7.64
N LEU A 284 -9.82 -0.22 7.54
CA LEU A 284 -9.19 0.43 8.69
C LEU A 284 -10.09 1.48 9.33
N ALA A 285 -10.73 2.34 8.54
CA ALA A 285 -11.58 3.39 9.07
C ALA A 285 -12.79 2.82 9.81
N LYS A 286 -13.37 1.71 9.34
CA LYS A 286 -14.46 1.01 10.02
C LYS A 286 -13.99 0.35 11.33
N GLU A 287 -12.79 -0.25 11.35
CA GLU A 287 -12.17 -0.78 12.57
C GLU A 287 -11.80 0.29 13.61
N LEU A 288 -11.67 1.55 13.16
CA LEU A 288 -11.49 2.73 14.00
C LEU A 288 -12.82 3.43 14.32
N GLU A 289 -13.95 2.81 13.97
CA GLU A 289 -15.32 3.31 14.21
C GLU A 289 -15.57 4.70 13.61
N ILE A 290 -14.91 5.02 12.49
CA ILE A 290 -15.08 6.29 11.81
C ILE A 290 -16.47 6.34 11.13
N PRO A 291 -17.26 7.41 11.31
CA PRO A 291 -18.58 7.53 10.69
C PRO A 291 -18.50 7.47 9.17
N TYR A 292 -19.52 6.85 8.56
CA TYR A 292 -19.64 6.68 7.11
C TYR A 292 -19.39 7.99 6.35
N GLU A 293 -19.96 9.10 6.80
CA GLU A 293 -19.87 10.40 6.14
C GLU A 293 -18.41 10.88 6.06
N LYS A 294 -17.62 10.62 7.12
CA LYS A 294 -16.19 10.99 7.16
C LYS A 294 -15.34 10.12 6.25
N ILE A 295 -15.67 8.82 6.16
CA ILE A 295 -15.03 7.90 5.21
C ILE A 295 -15.33 8.36 3.77
N TYR A 296 -16.61 8.59 3.47
CA TYR A 296 -17.07 9.01 2.16
C TYR A 296 -16.45 10.36 1.73
N GLU A 297 -16.47 11.38 2.59
CA GLU A 297 -15.80 12.67 2.35
C GLU A 297 -14.29 12.54 2.15
N GLY A 298 -13.65 11.63 2.88
CA GLY A 298 -12.21 11.36 2.79
C GLY A 298 -11.79 10.76 1.46
N LEU A 299 -12.56 9.78 0.96
CA LEU A 299 -12.31 9.11 -0.32
C LEU A 299 -12.57 9.99 -1.53
N LYS A 300 -13.56 10.88 -1.45
CA LYS A 300 -13.85 11.87 -2.48
C LYS A 300 -12.76 12.91 -2.64
N PHE A 301 -12.08 13.24 -1.55
CA PHE A 301 -11.02 14.22 -1.58
C PHE A 301 -9.78 13.61 -2.23
N GLN A 302 -9.34 14.20 -3.34
CA GLN A 302 -8.10 13.81 -4.00
C GLN A 302 -7.15 14.99 -4.03
N LYS A 303 -5.98 14.78 -3.42
CA LYS A 303 -4.82 15.63 -3.65
C LYS A 303 -3.92 14.90 -4.65
N HIS A 304 -3.17 15.65 -5.45
CA HIS A 304 -2.19 15.06 -6.36
C HIS A 304 -1.18 14.21 -5.56
N VAL A 305 -1.09 12.93 -5.91
CA VAL A 305 -0.06 12.00 -5.43
C VAL A 305 1.02 11.95 -6.51
N PHE A 306 2.26 12.26 -6.12
CA PHE A 306 3.39 12.35 -7.05
C PHE A 306 3.62 11.02 -7.79
N GLY A 307 3.79 11.06 -9.11
CA GLY A 307 4.06 9.90 -9.96
C GLY A 307 2.96 8.83 -10.02
N ARG A 308 1.74 9.14 -9.55
CA ARG A 308 0.58 8.23 -9.51
C ARG A 308 -0.63 8.95 -10.12
N GLN A 309 -0.84 8.76 -11.42
CA GLN A 309 -1.79 9.55 -12.21
C GLN A 309 -1.57 11.05 -12.02
N GLU A 310 -0.30 11.47 -12.00
CA GLU A 310 0.06 12.88 -11.87
C GLU A 310 -0.20 13.60 -13.19
N ILE A 311 -1.06 14.59 -13.16
CA ILE A 311 -1.45 15.37 -14.34
C ILE A 311 -0.56 16.59 -14.46
N ILE A 312 0.19 16.69 -15.55
CA ILE A 312 0.96 17.86 -15.94
C ILE A 312 0.28 18.49 -17.16
N LYS A 313 -0.02 19.78 -17.08
CA LYS A 313 -0.55 20.54 -18.22
C LYS A 313 0.61 21.14 -19.00
N ILE A 314 0.76 20.75 -20.26
CA ILE A 314 1.75 21.29 -21.20
C ILE A 314 0.98 21.87 -22.38
N GLU A 315 0.97 23.20 -22.49
CA GLU A 315 0.15 23.92 -23.47
C GLU A 315 -1.33 23.49 -23.43
N ASN A 316 -1.84 22.88 -24.49
CA ASN A 316 -3.20 22.37 -24.60
C ASN A 316 -3.30 20.84 -24.41
N LYS A 317 -2.27 20.21 -23.87
CA LYS A 317 -2.21 18.76 -23.62
C LYS A 317 -2.15 18.47 -22.12
N GLU A 318 -2.84 17.41 -21.72
CA GLU A 318 -2.71 16.81 -20.40
C GLU A 318 -1.80 15.59 -20.51
N VAL A 319 -0.72 15.59 -19.74
CA VAL A 319 0.23 14.49 -19.63
C VAL A 319 0.00 13.81 -18.31
N ILE A 320 -0.33 12.53 -18.34
CA ILE A 320 -0.53 11.71 -17.13
C ILE A 320 0.72 10.87 -16.91
N ILE A 321 1.36 11.06 -15.76
CA ILE A 321 2.56 10.30 -15.38
C ILE A 321 2.18 9.17 -14.42
N ASN A 322 2.55 7.95 -14.80
CA ASN A 322 2.43 6.74 -13.98
C ASN A 322 3.79 6.07 -13.85
N LEU A 323 4.36 6.10 -12.65
CA LEU A 323 5.60 5.38 -12.34
C LEU A 323 5.30 3.91 -12.04
N VAL A 324 6.01 3.00 -12.69
CA VAL A 324 5.86 1.55 -12.55
C VAL A 324 7.23 0.90 -12.37
N LYS A 325 7.29 -0.19 -11.61
CA LYS A 325 8.55 -0.90 -11.27
C LYS A 325 8.49 -2.41 -11.43
N ASN A 326 7.32 -2.98 -11.71
CA ASN A 326 7.12 -4.41 -11.77
C ASN A 326 5.97 -4.79 -12.73
N PRO A 327 5.90 -6.07 -13.16
CA PRO A 327 4.95 -6.50 -14.19
C PRO A 327 3.50 -6.31 -13.79
N THR A 328 3.15 -6.67 -12.55
CA THR A 328 1.78 -6.53 -12.04
C THR A 328 1.34 -5.07 -12.04
N GLY A 329 2.19 -4.15 -11.57
CA GLY A 329 1.92 -2.72 -11.62
C GLY A 329 1.72 -2.22 -13.06
N LEU A 330 2.54 -2.69 -14.00
CA LEU A 330 2.43 -2.31 -15.41
C LEU A 330 1.12 -2.81 -16.04
N ASN A 331 0.76 -4.06 -15.77
CA ASN A 331 -0.50 -4.64 -16.22
C ASN A 331 -1.71 -3.85 -15.72
N GLN A 332 -1.65 -3.33 -14.49
CA GLN A 332 -2.71 -2.48 -13.95
C GLN A 332 -2.79 -1.12 -14.64
N ILE A 333 -1.64 -0.51 -15.00
CA ILE A 333 -1.64 0.72 -15.80
C ILE A 333 -2.12 0.47 -17.23
N ILE A 334 -1.77 -0.66 -17.84
CA ILE A 334 -2.30 -1.07 -19.15
C ILE A 334 -3.83 -1.20 -19.07
N ASN A 335 -4.36 -1.93 -18.08
CA ASN A 335 -5.80 -2.08 -17.88
C ASN A 335 -6.49 -0.73 -17.65
N LEU A 336 -5.86 0.19 -16.90
CA LEU A 336 -6.35 1.55 -16.70
C LEU A 336 -6.43 2.33 -18.02
N MET A 337 -5.40 2.28 -18.86
CA MET A 337 -5.37 2.95 -20.16
C MET A 337 -6.45 2.42 -21.12
N LEU A 338 -6.82 1.15 -21.02
CA LEU A 338 -7.90 0.58 -21.82
C LEU A 338 -9.29 1.14 -21.46
N LEU A 339 -9.42 1.82 -20.33
CA LEU A 339 -10.66 2.54 -19.95
C LEU A 339 -10.75 3.93 -20.58
N GLU A 340 -9.68 4.44 -21.18
CA GLU A 340 -9.69 5.74 -21.85
C GLU A 340 -10.56 5.70 -23.12
N LYS A 341 -11.44 6.70 -23.25
CA LYS A 341 -12.37 6.80 -24.38
C LYS A 341 -11.77 7.55 -25.56
N GLU A 342 -10.85 8.47 -25.26
CA GLU A 342 -10.19 9.30 -26.26
C GLU A 342 -8.84 8.69 -26.68
N PRO A 343 -8.39 8.94 -27.92
CA PRO A 343 -7.06 8.52 -28.34
C PRO A 343 -5.96 9.15 -27.47
N ILE A 344 -5.08 8.32 -26.92
CA ILE A 344 -3.93 8.75 -26.13
C ILE A 344 -2.62 8.45 -26.86
N SER A 345 -1.60 9.28 -26.63
CA SER A 345 -0.22 8.98 -27.00
C SER A 345 0.50 8.32 -25.83
N LEU A 346 1.02 7.11 -26.04
CA LEU A 346 1.77 6.39 -25.01
C LEU A 346 3.27 6.63 -25.15
N TYR A 347 3.91 7.04 -24.06
CA TYR A 347 5.37 7.15 -23.94
C TYR A 347 5.83 6.25 -22.80
N CYS A 348 6.71 5.29 -23.09
CA CYS A 348 7.33 4.42 -22.10
C CYS A 348 8.79 4.86 -21.90
N LEU A 349 9.15 5.22 -20.66
CA LEU A 349 10.52 5.58 -20.28
C LEU A 349 11.05 4.49 -19.34
N LEU A 350 12.13 3.83 -19.74
CA LEU A 350 12.74 2.73 -19.00
C LEU A 350 14.20 3.07 -18.69
N ASN A 351 14.58 2.94 -17.43
CA ASN A 351 15.95 3.06 -16.93
C ASN A 351 16.35 1.76 -16.22
N ASP A 352 17.65 1.55 -16.02
CA ASP A 352 18.26 0.40 -15.37
C ASP A 352 19.21 0.79 -14.22
N ASN A 353 18.98 1.96 -13.60
CA ASN A 353 19.78 2.38 -12.45
C ASN A 353 19.48 1.51 -11.22
N TYR A 354 20.34 1.56 -10.20
CA TYR A 354 20.14 0.83 -8.94
C TYR A 354 18.77 1.07 -8.27
N ALA A 355 18.21 2.29 -8.39
CA ALA A 355 16.91 2.62 -7.82
C ALA A 355 15.71 2.05 -8.62
N ASP A 356 15.94 1.73 -9.89
CA ASP A 356 14.96 1.22 -10.86
C ASP A 356 15.01 -0.31 -10.91
N GLY A 357 16.20 -0.90 -10.77
CA GLY A 357 16.49 -2.31 -10.94
C GLY A 357 17.39 -2.48 -12.16
N THR A 358 18.48 -3.22 -12.01
CA THR A 358 19.48 -3.38 -13.10
C THR A 358 19.06 -4.43 -14.13
N ASP A 359 18.16 -5.33 -13.75
CA ASP A 359 17.53 -6.29 -14.65
C ASP A 359 16.17 -5.77 -15.12
N VAL A 360 16.08 -5.44 -16.40
CA VAL A 360 14.87 -4.90 -17.03
C VAL A 360 14.02 -5.98 -17.70
N SER A 361 14.38 -7.27 -17.59
CA SER A 361 13.65 -8.38 -18.22
C SER A 361 12.18 -8.49 -17.77
N TRP A 362 11.85 -7.96 -16.60
CA TRP A 362 10.49 -7.95 -16.05
C TRP A 362 9.44 -7.33 -17.00
N ILE A 363 9.84 -6.44 -17.92
CA ILE A 363 8.92 -5.83 -18.89
C ILE A 363 8.28 -6.87 -19.82
N TYR A 364 8.95 -8.00 -20.08
CA TYR A 364 8.46 -9.07 -20.96
C TYR A 364 7.34 -9.89 -20.31
N ASP A 365 7.19 -9.81 -19.00
CA ASP A 365 6.10 -10.49 -18.30
C ASP A 365 4.82 -9.67 -18.22
N SER A 366 4.82 -8.48 -18.83
CA SER A 366 3.69 -7.55 -18.87
C SER A 366 2.91 -7.70 -20.17
N TYR A 367 1.60 -7.49 -20.12
CA TYR A 367 0.66 -7.75 -21.21
C TYR A 367 0.53 -6.59 -22.19
N TYR A 368 1.66 -6.13 -22.75
CA TYR A 368 1.68 -5.10 -23.79
C TYR A 368 0.82 -5.46 -25.01
N GLU A 369 0.60 -6.75 -25.26
CA GLU A 369 -0.23 -7.28 -26.32
C GLU A 369 -1.67 -6.77 -26.24
N LYS A 370 -2.17 -6.44 -25.05
CA LYS A 370 -3.51 -5.85 -24.87
C LYS A 370 -3.66 -4.47 -25.50
N LEU A 371 -2.55 -3.77 -25.76
CA LEU A 371 -2.56 -2.45 -26.41
C LEU A 371 -2.67 -2.53 -27.94
N LYS A 372 -2.54 -3.72 -28.52
CA LYS A 372 -2.74 -3.91 -29.96
C LYS A 372 -4.24 -3.80 -30.26
N LYS A 373 -4.59 -2.80 -31.06
CA LYS A 373 -5.93 -2.68 -31.66
C LYS A 373 -6.11 -3.68 -32.79
#